data_AF-A0A7Z7FIZ2-F1
#
_entry.id   AF-A0A7Z7FIZ2-F1
#
_cell.length_a   1.000
_cell.length_b   1.000
_cell.length_c   1.000
_cell.angle_alpha   90.00
_cell.angle_beta   90.00
_cell.angle_gamma   90.00
#
_symmetry.space_group_name_H-M   'P 1'
#
loop_
_entity.id
_entity.type
_entity.pdbx_description
1 polymer ?
#
loop_
_entity_poly.entity_id
_entity_poly.type
_entity_poly.pdbx_seq_one_letter_code
_entity_poly.pdbx_strand_id
1 'polypeptide(L)'
;MQAKQIQCINSDWANLVSRAIHLVLARQEVGYAQLASELSRNGITESARSVQGKVQRGTFKFAFFLQAIDATRWSPLPPKWEAALSQEERSWEYRAAELLMGELALQPWIGWDSLSRRLEDIGIHLPPDALGLEIEDGSFTAALYFQCATVCNFDSSSTFLDMLSVYEVIKACRSAS
;
A
#
# COMPACT_ATOMS: atom_id res chain seq x y z
N MET A 1 -6.66 12.16 24.05
CA MET A 1 -7.53 11.62 22.98
C MET A 1 -6.79 11.56 21.64
N GLN A 2 -6.27 12.68 21.12
CA GLN A 2 -5.51 12.74 19.84
C GLN A 2 -4.41 11.67 19.66
N ALA A 3 -3.54 11.44 20.65
CA ALA A 3 -2.44 10.48 20.51
C ALA A 3 -2.91 9.02 20.32
N LYS A 4 -4.03 8.63 20.94
CA LYS A 4 -4.60 7.28 20.84
C LYS A 4 -5.29 7.06 19.48
N GLN A 5 -5.88 8.12 18.92
CA GLN A 5 -6.52 8.13 17.60
C GLN A 5 -5.47 7.94 16.49
N ILE A 6 -4.42 8.77 16.48
CA ILE A 6 -3.29 8.67 15.52
C ILE A 6 -2.62 7.30 15.58
N GLN A 7 -2.53 6.70 16.77
CA GLN A 7 -1.93 5.39 16.97
C GLN A 7 -2.79 4.24 16.44
N CYS A 8 -4.11 4.27 16.64
CA CYS A 8 -5.07 3.27 16.13
C CYS A 8 -5.09 3.27 14.59
N ILE A 9 -5.15 4.45 13.99
CA ILE A 9 -5.12 4.65 12.54
C ILE A 9 -3.86 4.04 11.92
N ASN A 10 -2.69 4.36 12.46
CA ASN A 10 -1.44 3.86 11.90
C ASN A 10 -1.26 2.36 12.16
N SER A 11 -1.70 1.82 13.30
CA SER A 11 -1.52 0.40 13.60
C SER A 11 -2.48 -0.51 12.84
N ASP A 12 -3.75 -0.11 12.69
CA ASP A 12 -4.77 -1.00 12.14
C ASP A 12 -4.68 -1.10 10.62
N TRP A 13 -4.40 0.02 9.94
CA TRP A 13 -4.08 0.01 8.51
C TRP A 13 -2.77 -0.73 8.25
N ALA A 14 -1.73 -0.53 9.08
CA ALA A 14 -0.48 -1.28 8.93
C ALA A 14 -0.70 -2.80 9.07
N ASN A 15 -1.49 -3.23 10.06
CA ASN A 15 -1.88 -4.63 10.22
C ASN A 15 -2.63 -5.19 9.00
N LEU A 16 -3.51 -4.38 8.41
CA LEU A 16 -4.24 -4.75 7.20
C LEU A 16 -3.29 -5.02 6.02
N VAL A 17 -2.32 -4.14 5.81
CA VAL A 17 -1.32 -4.32 4.74
C VAL A 17 -0.35 -5.47 5.05
N SER A 18 0.02 -5.67 6.31
CA SER A 18 0.78 -6.86 6.73
C SER A 18 0.06 -8.14 6.31
N ARG A 19 -1.25 -8.23 6.58
CA ARG A 19 -2.09 -9.36 6.15
C ARG A 19 -2.11 -9.52 4.63
N ALA A 20 -2.13 -8.42 3.87
CA ALA A 20 -2.07 -8.46 2.40
C ALA A 20 -0.77 -9.10 1.90
N ILE A 21 0.40 -8.71 2.42
CA ILE A 21 1.67 -9.38 2.06
C ILE A 21 1.66 -10.84 2.52
N HIS A 22 1.17 -11.13 3.72
CA HIS A 22 1.09 -12.51 4.20
C HIS A 22 0.23 -13.39 3.28
N LEU A 23 -0.88 -12.86 2.78
CA LEU A 23 -1.72 -13.54 1.79
C LEU A 23 -0.92 -13.83 0.51
N VAL A 24 -0.18 -12.84 0.00
CA VAL A 24 0.67 -12.98 -1.18
C VAL A 24 1.68 -14.11 -1.01
N LEU A 25 2.43 -14.06 0.08
CA LEU A 25 3.44 -15.05 0.42
C LEU A 25 2.85 -16.45 0.62
N ALA A 26 1.73 -16.54 1.32
CA ALA A 26 1.09 -17.82 1.62
C ALA A 26 0.55 -18.51 0.36
N ARG A 27 -0.10 -17.78 -0.57
CA ARG A 27 -0.63 -18.43 -1.79
C ARG A 27 0.47 -18.87 -2.77
N GLN A 28 1.64 -18.24 -2.71
CA GLN A 28 2.80 -18.62 -3.54
C GLN A 28 3.75 -19.57 -2.80
N GLU A 29 3.42 -20.00 -1.59
CA GLU A 29 4.25 -20.84 -0.72
C GLU A 29 5.67 -20.27 -0.48
N VAL A 30 5.81 -18.93 -0.50
CA VAL A 30 7.09 -18.22 -0.36
C VAL A 30 7.32 -17.81 1.09
N GLY A 31 8.42 -18.27 1.68
CA GLY A 31 8.90 -17.81 2.99
C GLY A 31 9.72 -16.52 2.91
N TYR A 32 9.95 -15.84 4.04
CA TYR A 32 10.73 -14.59 4.07
C TYR A 32 12.17 -14.73 3.56
N ALA A 33 12.81 -15.88 3.78
CA ALA A 33 14.16 -16.13 3.27
C ALA A 33 14.17 -16.22 1.74
N GLN A 34 13.17 -16.87 1.16
CA GLN A 34 13.01 -16.96 -0.29
C GLN A 34 12.64 -15.59 -0.88
N LEU A 35 11.71 -14.85 -0.26
CA LEU A 35 11.41 -13.49 -0.68
C LEU A 35 12.67 -12.60 -0.68
N ALA A 36 13.47 -12.63 0.39
CA ALA A 36 14.72 -11.87 0.45
C ALA A 36 15.71 -12.27 -0.65
N SER A 37 15.80 -13.57 -0.96
CA SER A 37 16.62 -14.08 -2.07
C SER A 37 16.14 -13.56 -3.42
N GLU A 38 14.83 -13.63 -3.71
CA GLU A 38 14.27 -13.11 -4.98
C GLU A 38 14.40 -11.59 -5.10
N LEU A 39 14.17 -10.85 -4.02
CA LEU A 39 14.43 -9.41 -3.97
C LEU A 39 15.90 -9.10 -4.29
N SER A 40 16.84 -9.86 -3.73
CA SER A 40 18.27 -9.69 -4.00
C SER A 40 18.63 -10.00 -5.46
N ARG A 41 17.96 -10.97 -6.10
CA ARG A 41 18.14 -11.25 -7.54
C ARG A 41 17.68 -10.08 -8.41
N ASN A 42 16.69 -9.31 -7.93
CA ASN A 42 16.18 -8.10 -8.57
C ASN A 42 16.93 -6.82 -8.13
N GLY A 43 18.11 -6.97 -7.51
CA GLY A 43 18.96 -5.84 -7.10
C GLY A 43 18.55 -5.16 -5.79
N ILE A 44 17.57 -5.71 -5.06
CA ILE A 44 17.05 -5.13 -3.81
C ILE A 44 17.69 -5.86 -2.63
N THR A 45 18.58 -5.17 -1.91
CA THR A 45 19.32 -5.79 -0.80
C THR A 45 18.48 -5.83 0.47
N GLU A 46 17.88 -6.99 0.74
CA GLU A 46 17.14 -7.27 1.97
C GLU A 46 17.61 -8.58 2.60
N SER A 47 17.52 -8.66 3.93
CA SER A 47 17.71 -9.91 4.67
C SER A 47 16.34 -10.49 5.04
N ALA A 48 16.26 -11.81 5.26
CA ALA A 48 15.04 -12.43 5.76
C ALA A 48 14.49 -11.75 7.03
N ARG A 49 15.40 -11.31 7.91
CA ARG A 49 15.07 -10.58 9.15
C ARG A 49 14.53 -9.18 8.88
N SER A 50 15.10 -8.43 7.94
CA SER A 50 14.61 -7.09 7.60
C SER A 50 13.26 -7.15 6.91
N VAL A 51 13.06 -8.12 5.99
CA VAL A 51 11.75 -8.42 5.39
C VAL A 51 10.73 -8.75 6.46
N GLN A 52 11.02 -9.73 7.33
CA GLN A 52 10.11 -10.13 8.40
C GLN A 52 9.74 -8.93 9.30
N GLY A 53 10.73 -8.14 9.72
CA GLY A 53 10.49 -6.97 10.55
C GLY A 53 9.64 -5.89 9.88
N LYS A 54 9.82 -5.67 8.56
CA LYS A 54 8.97 -4.77 7.77
C LYS A 54 7.54 -5.29 7.71
N VAL A 55 7.36 -6.55 7.32
CA VAL A 55 6.05 -7.17 7.16
C VAL A 55 5.31 -7.21 8.50
N GLN A 56 5.97 -7.53 9.60
CA GLN A 56 5.35 -7.55 10.93
C GLN A 56 4.89 -6.16 11.40
N ARG A 57 5.61 -5.09 11.06
CA ARG A 57 5.21 -3.73 11.42
C ARG A 57 4.18 -3.13 10.48
N GLY A 58 4.12 -3.56 9.22
CA GLY A 58 3.18 -3.04 8.23
C GLY A 58 3.45 -1.61 7.75
N THR A 59 4.54 -0.98 8.20
CA THR A 59 4.90 0.41 7.89
C THR A 59 5.86 0.54 6.70
N PHE A 60 5.83 -0.38 5.75
CA PHE A 60 6.72 -0.37 4.59
C PHE A 60 6.17 0.50 3.45
N LYS A 61 7.07 1.00 2.61
CA LYS A 61 6.73 1.75 1.40
C LYS A 61 5.93 0.89 0.42
N PHE A 62 5.05 1.51 -0.36
CA PHE A 62 4.32 0.80 -1.40
C PHE A 62 5.23 0.22 -2.49
N ALA A 63 6.35 0.90 -2.79
CA ALA A 63 7.42 0.36 -3.63
C ALA A 63 7.87 -1.05 -3.17
N PHE A 64 8.04 -1.28 -1.87
CA PHE A 64 8.38 -2.61 -1.34
C PHE A 64 7.25 -3.63 -1.51
N PHE A 65 5.99 -3.18 -1.41
CA PHE A 65 4.85 -4.05 -1.70
C PHE A 65 4.89 -4.53 -3.15
N LEU A 66 5.09 -3.61 -4.12
CA LEU A 66 5.23 -3.96 -5.54
C LEU A 66 6.38 -4.93 -5.80
N GLN A 67 7.54 -4.69 -5.17
CA GLN A 67 8.68 -5.60 -5.22
C GLN A 67 8.34 -7.01 -4.74
N ALA A 68 7.55 -7.12 -3.66
CA ALA A 68 7.13 -8.42 -3.14
C ALA A 68 6.13 -9.11 -4.07
N ILE A 69 5.19 -8.37 -4.68
CA ILE A 69 4.26 -8.90 -5.70
C ILE A 69 5.04 -9.46 -6.89
N ASP A 70 6.00 -8.69 -7.41
CA ASP A 70 6.84 -9.09 -8.55
C ASP A 70 7.73 -10.30 -8.22
N ALA A 71 8.45 -10.24 -7.11
CA ALA A 71 9.35 -11.32 -6.67
C ALA A 71 8.62 -12.65 -6.41
N THR A 72 7.35 -12.59 -5.99
CA THR A 72 6.52 -13.78 -5.77
C THR A 72 5.75 -14.21 -7.01
N ARG A 73 5.86 -13.47 -8.13
CA ARG A 73 5.11 -13.71 -9.38
C ARG A 73 3.60 -13.85 -9.14
N TRP A 74 3.06 -13.05 -8.22
CA TRP A 74 1.66 -13.10 -7.86
C TRP A 74 0.75 -12.87 -9.08
N SER A 75 -0.30 -13.67 -9.19
CA SER A 75 -1.25 -13.65 -10.30
C SER A 75 -2.63 -14.20 -9.85
N PRO A 76 -3.75 -13.73 -10.44
CA PRO A 76 -3.86 -12.66 -11.44
C PRO A 76 -3.67 -11.27 -10.83
N LEU A 77 -3.20 -10.34 -11.65
CA LEU A 77 -3.06 -8.93 -11.30
C LEU A 77 -4.05 -8.08 -12.08
N PRO A 78 -4.53 -6.96 -11.50
CA PRO A 78 -5.25 -5.96 -12.28
C PRO A 78 -4.36 -5.42 -13.42
N PRO A 79 -4.90 -5.13 -14.63
CA PRO A 79 -4.10 -4.74 -15.79
C PRO A 79 -3.15 -3.56 -15.55
N LYS A 80 -3.56 -2.58 -14.72
CA LYS A 80 -2.70 -1.44 -14.36
C LYS A 80 -1.51 -1.84 -13.51
N TRP A 81 -1.70 -2.79 -12.60
CA TRP A 81 -0.59 -3.32 -11.80
C TRP A 81 0.40 -4.08 -12.68
N GLU A 82 -0.09 -4.88 -13.64
CA GLU A 82 0.77 -5.55 -14.62
C GLU A 82 1.58 -4.53 -15.44
N ALA A 83 0.93 -3.47 -15.92
CA ALA A 83 1.58 -2.39 -16.66
C ALA A 83 2.65 -1.68 -15.84
N ALA A 84 2.37 -1.35 -14.57
CA ALA A 84 3.33 -0.71 -13.66
C ALA A 84 4.53 -1.62 -13.36
N LEU A 85 4.29 -2.92 -13.09
CA LEU A 85 5.35 -3.87 -12.78
C LEU A 85 6.26 -4.17 -13.97
N SER A 86 5.76 -4.08 -15.21
CA SER A 86 6.51 -4.36 -16.44
C SER A 86 7.54 -3.28 -16.81
N GLN A 87 7.63 -2.17 -16.07
CA GLN A 87 8.51 -1.03 -16.39
C GLN A 87 9.96 -1.23 -15.90
N GLU A 88 10.68 -2.21 -16.46
CA GLU A 88 12.01 -2.66 -15.99
C GLU A 88 13.04 -1.54 -15.74
N GLU A 89 13.08 -0.51 -16.60
CA GLU A 89 14.06 0.59 -16.52
C GLU A 89 13.71 1.67 -15.48
N ARG A 90 12.51 1.62 -14.89
CA ARG A 90 12.04 2.60 -13.92
C ARG A 90 12.26 2.11 -12.48
N SER A 91 12.55 3.06 -11.58
CA SER A 91 12.63 2.78 -10.15
C SER A 91 11.30 2.29 -9.59
N TRP A 92 11.35 1.59 -8.46
CA TRP A 92 10.14 1.09 -7.80
C TRP A 92 9.25 2.21 -7.27
N GLU A 93 9.84 3.31 -6.82
CA GLU A 93 9.14 4.53 -6.44
C GLU A 93 8.40 5.14 -7.64
N TYR A 94 9.03 5.19 -8.82
CA TYR A 94 8.34 5.66 -10.03
C TYR A 94 7.14 4.78 -10.36
N ARG A 95 7.28 3.45 -10.31
CA ARG A 95 6.18 2.50 -10.56
C ARG A 95 5.05 2.66 -9.53
N ALA A 96 5.39 2.90 -8.27
CA ALA A 96 4.44 3.17 -7.20
C ALA A 96 3.63 4.45 -7.48
N ALA A 97 4.32 5.55 -7.80
CA ALA A 97 3.72 6.82 -8.15
C ALA A 97 2.83 6.68 -9.41
N GLU A 98 3.34 6.07 -10.47
CA GLU A 98 2.62 5.87 -11.74
C GLU A 98 1.34 5.06 -11.54
N LEU A 99 1.39 3.98 -10.75
CA LEU A 99 0.20 3.19 -10.46
C LEU A 99 -0.87 3.99 -9.70
N LEU A 100 -0.51 4.67 -8.62
CA LEU A 100 -1.46 5.44 -7.81
C LEU A 100 -2.01 6.63 -8.59
N MET A 101 -1.15 7.40 -9.28
CA MET A 101 -1.58 8.51 -10.12
C MET A 101 -2.45 8.03 -11.29
N GLY A 102 -2.15 6.88 -11.87
CA GLY A 102 -2.95 6.26 -12.93
C GLY A 102 -4.35 5.85 -12.45
N GLU A 103 -4.51 5.43 -11.20
CA GLU A 103 -5.82 5.19 -10.58
C GLU A 103 -6.57 6.51 -10.31
N LEU A 104 -5.89 7.52 -9.76
CA LEU A 104 -6.48 8.84 -9.52
C LEU A 104 -6.88 9.55 -10.82
N ALA A 105 -6.14 9.36 -11.92
CA ALA A 105 -6.44 9.94 -13.22
C ALA A 105 -7.78 9.47 -13.82
N LEU A 106 -8.33 8.34 -13.37
CA LEU A 106 -9.69 7.91 -13.74
C LEU A 106 -10.78 8.79 -13.12
N GLN A 107 -10.43 9.55 -12.08
CA GLN A 107 -11.33 10.45 -11.36
C GLN A 107 -10.75 11.87 -11.35
N PRO A 108 -10.66 12.54 -12.51
CA PRO A 108 -9.92 13.79 -12.68
C PRO A 108 -10.48 14.98 -11.86
N TRP A 109 -11.69 14.84 -11.30
CA TRP A 109 -12.26 15.82 -10.38
C TRP A 109 -11.69 15.73 -8.95
N ILE A 110 -10.92 14.69 -8.62
CA ILE A 110 -10.25 14.53 -7.34
C ILE A 110 -8.86 15.18 -7.42
N GLY A 111 -8.75 16.42 -6.96
CA GLY A 111 -7.47 17.05 -6.64
C GLY A 111 -6.99 16.70 -5.23
N TRP A 112 -5.78 17.15 -4.86
CA TRP A 112 -5.16 16.87 -3.56
C TRP A 112 -6.02 17.32 -2.37
N ASP A 113 -6.67 18.48 -2.43
CA ASP A 113 -7.61 18.94 -1.39
C ASP A 113 -8.82 18.03 -1.22
N SER A 114 -9.33 17.46 -2.32
CA SER A 114 -10.45 16.52 -2.23
C SER A 114 -9.99 15.16 -1.71
N LEU A 115 -8.80 14.70 -2.08
CA LEU A 115 -8.26 13.43 -1.61
C LEU A 115 -7.94 13.49 -0.12
N SER A 116 -7.29 14.57 0.34
CA SER A 116 -7.01 14.83 1.75
C SER A 116 -8.30 14.83 2.58
N ARG A 117 -9.34 15.56 2.18
CA ARG A 117 -10.65 15.54 2.87
C ARG A 117 -11.30 14.16 2.92
N ARG A 118 -11.22 13.39 1.84
CA ARG A 118 -11.75 12.01 1.80
C ARG A 118 -10.98 11.07 2.72
N LEU A 119 -9.67 11.26 2.84
CA LEU A 119 -8.82 10.54 3.78
C LEU A 119 -9.21 10.88 5.24
N GLU A 120 -9.60 12.12 5.52
CA GLU A 120 -10.12 12.49 6.85
C GLU A 120 -11.41 11.73 7.21
N ASP A 121 -12.27 11.40 6.24
CA ASP A 121 -13.50 10.61 6.48
C ASP A 121 -13.22 9.21 7.04
N ILE A 122 -12.00 8.69 6.87
CA ILE A 122 -11.54 7.41 7.44
C ILE A 122 -10.48 7.61 8.54
N GLY A 123 -10.32 8.85 9.02
CA GLY A 123 -9.42 9.24 10.12
C GLY A 123 -7.99 9.56 9.70
N ILE A 124 -7.66 9.58 8.41
CA ILE A 124 -6.30 9.88 7.95
C ILE A 124 -6.15 11.39 7.75
N HIS A 125 -5.34 12.03 8.59
CA HIS A 125 -5.03 13.45 8.47
C HIS A 125 -3.67 13.64 7.78
N LEU A 126 -3.69 13.98 6.49
CA LEU A 126 -2.50 14.32 5.73
C LEU A 126 -2.75 15.58 4.91
N PRO A 127 -1.97 16.66 5.10
CA PRO A 127 -2.15 17.91 4.35
C PRO A 127 -2.03 17.69 2.83
N PRO A 128 -2.80 18.40 1.99
CA PRO A 128 -2.78 18.24 0.53
C PRO A 128 -1.38 18.32 -0.09
N ASP A 129 -0.56 19.29 0.33
CA ASP A 129 0.79 19.49 -0.23
C ASP A 129 1.73 18.31 0.10
N ALA A 130 1.67 17.80 1.34
CA ALA A 130 2.47 16.66 1.77
C ALA A 130 2.01 15.38 1.06
N LEU A 131 0.70 15.19 0.92
CA LEU A 131 0.09 14.09 0.19
C LEU A 131 0.52 14.08 -1.29
N GLY A 132 0.45 15.23 -1.97
CA GLY A 132 0.90 15.36 -3.35
C GLY A 132 2.38 15.00 -3.50
N LEU A 133 3.23 15.56 -2.64
CA LEU A 133 4.68 15.31 -2.68
C LEU A 133 5.03 13.83 -2.46
N GLU A 134 4.45 13.17 -1.45
CA GLU A 134 4.69 11.75 -1.19
C GLU A 134 4.17 10.82 -2.30
N ILE A 135 3.07 11.20 -2.97
CA ILE A 135 2.50 10.41 -4.06
C ILE A 135 3.33 10.58 -5.33
N GLU A 136 3.67 11.81 -5.69
CA GLU A 136 4.43 12.14 -6.90
C GLU A 136 5.86 11.57 -6.85
N ASP A 137 6.49 11.55 -5.67
CA ASP A 137 7.83 10.98 -5.48
C ASP A 137 7.83 9.45 -5.27
N GLY A 138 6.65 8.85 -5.07
CA GLY A 138 6.51 7.41 -4.85
C GLY A 138 6.99 6.90 -3.50
N SER A 139 7.19 7.79 -2.52
CA SER A 139 7.73 7.46 -1.20
C SER A 139 6.69 7.04 -0.16
N PHE A 140 5.40 7.11 -0.53
CA PHE A 140 4.27 6.76 0.33
C PHE A 140 4.26 5.31 0.84
N THR A 141 3.57 5.12 1.97
CA THR A 141 3.39 3.80 2.58
C THR A 141 2.39 2.94 1.81
N ALA A 142 2.53 1.62 1.90
CA ALA A 142 1.53 0.72 1.35
C ALA A 142 0.14 0.92 2.01
N ALA A 143 0.10 1.33 3.27
CA ALA A 143 -1.15 1.72 3.94
C ALA A 143 -1.82 2.90 3.22
N LEU A 144 -1.06 3.93 2.84
CA LEU A 144 -1.61 5.08 2.12
C LEU A 144 -2.20 4.69 0.76
N TYR A 145 -1.56 3.79 0.01
CA TYR A 145 -2.15 3.26 -1.23
C TYR A 145 -3.55 2.69 -0.99
N PHE A 146 -3.69 1.81 0.00
CA PHE A 146 -4.96 1.14 0.28
C PHE A 146 -5.99 2.07 0.91
N GLN A 147 -5.56 3.08 1.66
CA GLN A 147 -6.43 4.15 2.16
C GLN A 147 -6.99 4.96 0.98
N CYS A 148 -6.14 5.41 0.05
CA CYS A 148 -6.56 6.07 -1.20
C CYS A 148 -7.50 5.17 -2.00
N ALA A 149 -7.15 3.90 -2.18
CA ALA A 149 -7.97 2.92 -2.89
C ALA A 149 -9.35 2.75 -2.26
N THR A 150 -9.45 2.85 -0.94
CA THR A 150 -10.71 2.75 -0.20
C THR A 150 -11.58 3.99 -0.43
N VAL A 151 -11.01 5.19 -0.27
CA VAL A 151 -11.79 6.44 -0.34
C VAL A 151 -12.08 6.91 -1.78
N CYS A 152 -11.33 6.36 -2.73
CA CYS A 152 -11.55 6.55 -4.17
C CYS A 152 -12.17 5.32 -4.84
N ASN A 153 -12.46 4.25 -4.10
CA ASN A 153 -13.07 3.03 -4.61
C ASN A 153 -12.32 2.44 -5.83
N PHE A 154 -11.02 2.22 -5.71
CA PHE A 154 -10.25 1.52 -6.73
C PHE A 154 -10.61 0.03 -6.74
N ASP A 155 -10.95 -0.50 -7.91
CA ASP A 155 -11.32 -1.91 -8.10
C ASP A 155 -10.18 -2.87 -7.69
N SER A 156 -8.93 -2.42 -7.83
CA SER A 156 -7.72 -3.19 -7.55
C SER A 156 -7.52 -3.57 -6.07
N SER A 157 -8.23 -2.92 -5.14
CA SER A 157 -8.10 -3.18 -3.71
C SER A 157 -8.56 -4.58 -3.29
N SER A 158 -9.61 -5.09 -3.95
CA SER A 158 -10.22 -6.41 -3.66
C SER A 158 -9.31 -7.61 -3.96
N THR A 159 -8.25 -7.41 -4.76
CA THR A 159 -7.23 -8.44 -5.03
C THR A 159 -6.42 -8.80 -3.79
N PHE A 160 -6.19 -7.81 -2.91
CA PHE A 160 -5.27 -7.93 -1.77
C PHE A 160 -5.97 -7.82 -0.42
N LEU A 161 -7.09 -7.12 -0.37
CA LEU A 161 -7.81 -6.80 0.86
C LEU A 161 -9.23 -7.35 0.83
N ASP A 162 -9.62 -7.90 1.97
CA ASP A 162 -11.01 -8.26 2.24
C ASP A 162 -11.79 -7.01 2.71
N MET A 163 -12.93 -6.74 2.07
CA MET A 163 -13.73 -5.53 2.31
C MET A 163 -14.34 -5.48 3.71
N LEU A 164 -14.64 -6.63 4.32
CA LEU A 164 -15.11 -6.67 5.72
C LEU A 164 -14.00 -6.20 6.66
N SER A 165 -12.77 -6.68 6.46
CA SER A 165 -11.59 -6.25 7.22
C SER A 165 -11.34 -4.74 7.06
N VAL A 166 -11.51 -4.18 5.86
CA VAL A 166 -11.41 -2.71 5.63
C VAL A 166 -12.47 -1.96 6.42
N TYR A 167 -13.74 -2.41 6.37
CA TYR A 167 -14.84 -1.78 7.08
C TYR A 167 -14.63 -1.80 8.60
N GLU A 168 -14.12 -2.91 9.15
CA GLU A 168 -13.79 -3.03 10.57
C GLU A 168 -12.75 -2.00 11.01
N VAL A 169 -11.68 -1.82 10.22
CA VAL A 169 -10.64 -0.81 10.48
C VAL A 169 -11.23 0.60 10.45
N ILE A 170 -12.04 0.94 9.44
CA ILE A 170 -12.68 2.27 9.35
C ILE A 170 -13.58 2.51 10.56
N LYS A 171 -14.40 1.52 10.94
CA LYS A 171 -15.31 1.62 12.08
C LYS A 171 -14.54 1.82 13.37
N ALA A 172 -13.45 1.08 13.58
CA ALA A 172 -12.59 1.25 14.75
C ALA A 172 -12.01 2.66 14.82
N CYS A 173 -11.45 3.17 13.72
CA CYS A 173 -10.86 4.51 13.63
C CYS A 173 -11.88 5.62 13.93
N ARG A 174 -13.10 5.50 13.36
CA ARG A 174 -14.20 6.47 13.61
C ARG A 174 -14.69 6.45 15.04
N SER A 175 -14.78 5.28 15.67
CA SER A 175 -15.23 5.15 17.07
C SER A 175 -14.23 5.70 18.10
N ALA A 176 -12.97 5.92 17.69
CA ALA A 176 -11.91 6.50 18.50
C ALA A 176 -11.79 8.03 18.35
N SER A 177 -12.59 8.64 17.47
CA SER A 177 -12.68 10.09 17.19
C SER A 177 -13.79 10.74 18.02
#